data_AF-A0A7C1ZM33-F1
#
_entry.id   AF-A0A7C1ZM33-F1
#
_cell.length_a   1.000
_cell.length_b   1.000
_cell.length_c   1.000
_cell.angle_alpha   90.00
_cell.angle_beta   90.00
_cell.angle_gamma   90.00
#
_symmetry.space_group_name_H-M   'P 1'
#
loop_
_entity.id
_entity.type
_entity.pdbx_description
1 polymer ?
#
loop_
_entity_poly.entity_id
_entity_poly.type
_entity_poly.pdbx_seq_one_letter_code
_entity_poly.pdbx_strand_id
1 'polypeptide(L)'
;MSKDSLKDDLNKIINHYLVDMMNAFRSSRNAWISLEKDKNKYKTLLEKAKTSNLNELMGYFTSTSSNEGRQSNSYSFIPIKIHENDKDCLSYEETLKKVEKFIEESKSQGFNRFAIAGDYSVSLVGIESNEKRIKSTLKLPQREYIYWHCSDFFDKLHKRITHLVKMTLVYQFSFFEACLKDLLRKIYEYKPELLRSNSKNLSNKEIIDSKTREELLIKMLEREVDWWGYQSIDKIAKRIKSRFNINLERDFANWEDLREAYYIRNVIVHNSGIVNEISCNKLGYDQSRIGEKLELQTEYIEKIYTIIRENLIYIKNGLLR
;
A
#
# COMPACT_ATOMS: atom_id res chain seq x y z
N MET A 1 -30.16 8.57 27.79
CA MET A 1 -29.14 7.50 27.72
C MET A 1 -28.36 7.48 29.03
N SER A 2 -28.03 6.32 29.60
CA SER A 2 -27.18 6.23 30.81
C SER A 2 -25.69 6.23 30.43
N LYS A 3 -24.80 6.49 31.40
CA LYS A 3 -23.34 6.43 31.17
C LYS A 3 -22.87 5.03 30.77
N ASP A 4 -23.47 3.99 31.34
CA ASP A 4 -23.18 2.60 31.00
C ASP A 4 -23.65 2.25 29.58
N SER A 5 -24.85 2.69 29.20
CA SER A 5 -25.37 2.52 27.84
C SER A 5 -24.49 3.23 26.81
N LEU A 6 -23.96 4.42 27.12
CA LEU A 6 -23.00 5.10 26.26
C LEU A 6 -21.71 4.30 26.13
N LYS A 7 -21.15 3.83 27.25
CA LYS A 7 -19.91 3.04 27.26
C LYS A 7 -20.05 1.80 26.37
N ASP A 8 -21.18 1.11 26.44
CA ASP A 8 -21.47 -0.06 25.61
C ASP A 8 -21.56 0.30 24.13
N ASP A 9 -22.22 1.41 23.79
CA ASP A 9 -22.29 1.88 22.40
C ASP A 9 -20.91 2.26 21.84
N LEU A 10 -20.08 2.96 22.61
CA LEU A 10 -18.71 3.28 22.19
C LEU A 10 -17.84 2.01 22.02
N ASN A 11 -18.03 1.00 22.88
CA ASN A 11 -17.37 -0.30 22.73
C ASN A 11 -17.80 -1.01 21.45
N LYS A 12 -19.10 -1.00 21.12
CA LYS A 12 -19.62 -1.59 19.88
C LYS A 12 -19.02 -0.91 18.65
N ILE A 13 -18.97 0.42 18.63
CA ILE A 13 -18.36 1.20 17.54
C ILE A 13 -16.90 0.77 17.36
N ILE A 14 -16.09 0.81 18.42
CA ILE A 14 -14.66 0.44 18.32
C ILE A 14 -14.50 -1.00 17.86
N ASN A 15 -15.24 -1.94 18.44
CA ASN A 15 -15.12 -3.35 18.09
C ASN A 15 -15.50 -3.60 16.62
N HIS A 16 -16.55 -2.95 16.11
CA HIS A 16 -16.94 -3.03 14.70
C HIS A 16 -15.77 -2.65 13.77
N TYR A 17 -15.21 -1.45 13.96
CA TYR A 17 -14.11 -0.97 13.13
C TYR A 17 -12.81 -1.77 13.30
N LEU A 18 -12.49 -2.22 14.51
CA LEU A 18 -11.31 -3.05 14.76
C LEU A 18 -11.42 -4.44 14.14
N VAL A 19 -12.62 -5.02 14.08
CA VAL A 19 -12.88 -6.29 13.39
C VAL A 19 -12.71 -6.12 11.89
N ASP A 20 -13.28 -5.08 11.29
CA ASP A 20 -13.15 -4.82 9.86
C ASP A 20 -11.69 -4.55 9.46
N MET A 21 -10.98 -3.76 10.26
CA MET A 21 -9.56 -3.51 10.09
C MET A 21 -8.72 -4.79 10.20
N MET A 22 -9.02 -5.65 11.18
CA MET A 22 -8.36 -6.95 11.35
C MET A 22 -8.66 -7.91 10.19
N ASN A 23 -9.88 -7.92 9.67
CA ASN A 23 -10.25 -8.75 8.52
C ASN A 23 -9.53 -8.30 7.25
N ALA A 24 -9.46 -6.99 7.00
CA ALA A 24 -8.69 -6.41 5.90
C ALA A 24 -7.19 -6.74 6.02
N PHE A 25 -6.65 -6.62 7.24
CA PHE A 25 -5.26 -6.98 7.54
C PHE A 25 -5.00 -8.47 7.29
N ARG A 26 -5.84 -9.38 7.80
CA ARG A 26 -5.70 -10.84 7.61
C ARG A 26 -5.76 -11.25 6.13
N SER A 27 -6.68 -10.64 5.38
CA SER A 27 -6.83 -10.91 3.94
C SER A 27 -5.57 -10.50 3.19
N SER A 28 -5.04 -9.31 3.51
CA SER A 28 -3.78 -8.80 2.95
C SER A 28 -2.58 -9.63 3.39
N ARG A 29 -2.53 -10.07 4.64
CA ARG A 29 -1.46 -10.92 5.18
C ARG A 29 -1.43 -12.29 4.49
N ASN A 30 -2.59 -12.92 4.26
CA ASN A 30 -2.64 -14.21 3.58
C ASN A 30 -2.17 -14.10 2.11
N ALA A 31 -2.64 -13.09 1.40
CA ALA A 31 -2.17 -12.80 0.05
C ALA A 31 -0.66 -12.50 0.03
N TRP A 32 -0.17 -11.75 1.02
CA TRP A 32 1.25 -11.49 1.19
C TRP A 32 2.07 -12.77 1.44
N ILE A 33 1.69 -13.61 2.40
CA ILE A 33 2.40 -14.88 2.70
C ILE A 33 2.52 -15.74 1.43
N SER A 34 1.45 -15.81 0.65
CA SER A 34 1.46 -16.53 -0.63
C SER A 34 2.47 -15.91 -1.61
N LEU A 35 2.41 -14.59 -1.80
CA LEU A 35 3.30 -13.86 -2.72
C LEU A 35 4.77 -13.91 -2.27
N GLU A 36 5.04 -13.85 -0.96
CA GLU A 36 6.41 -13.90 -0.42
C GLU A 36 7.00 -15.31 -0.54
N LYS A 37 6.17 -16.36 -0.39
CA LYS A 37 6.57 -17.74 -0.71
C LYS A 37 6.97 -17.88 -2.17
N ASP A 38 6.17 -17.35 -3.09
CA ASP A 38 6.49 -17.36 -4.52
C ASP A 38 7.75 -16.53 -4.82
N LYS A 39 7.87 -15.34 -4.22
CA LYS A 39 9.04 -14.47 -4.37
C LYS A 39 10.32 -15.15 -3.88
N ASN A 40 10.29 -15.84 -2.75
CA ASN A 40 11.44 -16.60 -2.24
C ASN A 40 11.82 -17.80 -3.13
N LYS A 41 10.82 -18.44 -3.75
CA LYS A 41 11.04 -19.48 -4.75
C LYS A 41 11.78 -18.94 -5.99
N TYR A 42 11.36 -17.78 -6.52
CA TYR A 42 12.08 -17.13 -7.63
C TYR A 42 13.45 -16.59 -7.22
N LYS A 43 13.62 -16.07 -6.00
CA LYS A 43 14.94 -15.70 -5.46
C LYS A 43 15.90 -16.89 -5.44
N THR A 44 15.42 -18.06 -5.01
CA THR A 44 16.21 -19.29 -5.00
C THR A 44 16.60 -19.72 -6.42
N LEU A 45 15.68 -19.61 -7.38
CA LEU A 45 15.97 -19.89 -8.79
C LEU A 45 17.03 -18.94 -9.35
N LEU A 46 16.96 -17.64 -9.01
CA LEU A 46 17.96 -16.65 -9.42
C LEU A 46 19.36 -16.99 -8.90
N GLU A 47 19.49 -17.42 -7.64
CA GLU A 47 20.79 -17.85 -7.10
C GLU A 47 21.31 -19.15 -7.73
N LYS A 48 20.41 -20.10 -8.02
CA LYS A 48 20.76 -21.32 -8.76
C LYS A 48 21.15 -21.04 -10.21
N ALA A 49 20.52 -20.06 -10.86
CA ALA A 49 20.87 -19.66 -12.22
C ALA A 49 22.33 -19.20 -12.32
N LYS A 50 22.93 -18.71 -11.21
CA LYS A 50 24.34 -18.33 -11.15
C LYS A 50 25.30 -19.50 -10.96
N THR A 51 24.87 -20.57 -10.30
CA THR A 51 25.77 -21.59 -9.73
C THR A 51 25.56 -23.00 -10.30
N SER A 52 24.34 -23.35 -10.69
CA SER A 52 23.98 -24.71 -11.14
C SER A 52 24.27 -24.96 -12.62
N ASN A 53 24.51 -26.21 -12.99
CA ASN A 53 24.52 -26.63 -14.39
C ASN A 53 23.11 -26.53 -15.01
N LEU A 54 23.01 -26.53 -16.34
CA LEU A 54 21.75 -26.23 -17.03
C LEU A 54 20.66 -27.29 -16.78
N ASN A 55 21.03 -28.56 -16.67
CA ASN A 55 20.08 -29.66 -16.45
C ASN A 55 19.45 -29.58 -15.07
N GLU A 56 20.24 -29.30 -14.03
CA GLU A 56 19.74 -29.05 -12.68
C GLU A 56 18.85 -27.82 -12.63
N LEU A 57 19.28 -26.71 -13.25
CA LEU A 57 18.50 -25.48 -13.32
C LEU A 57 17.15 -25.69 -14.02
N MET A 58 17.13 -26.47 -15.10
CA MET A 58 15.90 -26.86 -15.82
C MET A 58 14.97 -27.72 -14.97
N GLY A 59 15.51 -28.67 -14.20
CA GLY A 59 14.72 -29.47 -13.26
C GLY A 59 14.07 -28.61 -12.16
N TYR A 60 14.80 -27.62 -11.65
CA TYR A 60 14.23 -26.66 -10.71
C TYR A 60 13.22 -25.74 -11.39
N PHE A 61 13.50 -25.18 -12.57
CA PHE A 61 12.58 -24.28 -13.27
C PHE A 61 11.26 -24.97 -13.63
N THR A 62 11.30 -26.16 -14.20
CA THR A 62 10.10 -26.93 -14.59
C THR A 62 9.23 -27.34 -13.41
N SER A 63 9.84 -27.68 -12.26
CA SER A 63 9.09 -27.96 -11.02
C SER A 63 8.54 -26.70 -10.34
N THR A 64 8.92 -25.50 -10.80
CA THR A 64 8.62 -24.23 -10.13
C THR A 64 7.76 -23.27 -10.96
N SER A 65 7.91 -23.19 -12.27
CA SER A 65 7.09 -22.36 -13.16
C SER A 65 5.91 -23.14 -13.73
N SER A 66 4.69 -22.60 -13.65
CA SER A 66 3.55 -23.12 -14.41
C SER A 66 3.83 -22.99 -15.92
N ASN A 67 3.79 -24.12 -16.63
CA ASN A 67 4.09 -24.31 -18.05
C ASN A 67 3.60 -23.16 -18.98
N GLU A 68 4.44 -22.17 -19.23
CA GLU A 68 4.24 -21.22 -20.33
C GLU A 68 5.54 -21.10 -21.13
N GLY A 69 5.71 -21.99 -22.11
CA GLY A 69 6.80 -21.91 -23.09
C GLY A 69 7.04 -23.26 -23.78
N ARG A 70 6.95 -23.31 -25.11
CA ARG A 70 7.41 -24.46 -25.91
C ARG A 70 8.93 -24.55 -25.78
N GLN A 71 9.42 -25.62 -25.16
CA GLN A 71 10.85 -25.82 -24.91
C GLN A 71 11.52 -26.57 -26.07
N SER A 72 12.62 -26.02 -26.59
CA SER A 72 13.64 -26.79 -27.32
C SER A 72 14.86 -26.92 -26.42
N ASN A 73 15.63 -28.01 -26.54
CA ASN A 73 16.70 -28.38 -25.59
C ASN A 73 17.86 -27.36 -25.44
N SER A 74 17.90 -26.28 -26.24
CA SER A 74 18.97 -25.27 -26.18
C SER A 74 18.47 -23.83 -26.10
N TYR A 75 17.22 -23.56 -26.50
CA TYR A 75 16.67 -22.22 -26.61
C TYR A 75 15.21 -22.18 -26.16
N SER A 76 14.85 -21.07 -25.52
CA SER A 76 13.47 -20.71 -25.21
C SER A 76 13.03 -19.51 -26.03
N PHE A 77 11.74 -19.52 -26.37
CA PHE A 77 11.10 -18.48 -27.17
C PHE A 77 10.18 -17.66 -26.27
N ILE A 78 10.42 -16.34 -26.18
CA ILE A 78 9.57 -15.42 -25.43
C ILE A 78 8.57 -14.77 -26.39
N PRO A 79 7.26 -14.98 -26.23
CA PRO A 79 6.27 -14.21 -26.95
C PRO A 79 6.16 -12.80 -26.35
N ILE A 80 6.43 -11.78 -27.17
CA ILE A 80 6.17 -10.37 -26.88
C ILE A 80 4.87 -9.98 -27.57
N LYS A 81 3.88 -9.51 -26.79
CA LYS A 81 2.65 -8.92 -27.32
C LYS A 81 2.77 -7.40 -27.27
N ILE A 82 2.73 -6.75 -28.43
CA ILE A 82 2.68 -5.28 -28.54
C ILE A 82 1.30 -4.90 -29.06
N HIS A 83 0.64 -3.99 -28.34
CA HIS A 83 -0.60 -3.36 -28.74
C HIS A 83 -0.30 -1.96 -29.27
N GLU A 84 -0.79 -1.60 -30.46
CA GLU A 84 -0.57 -0.26 -31.05
C GLU A 84 -1.10 0.89 -30.17
N ASN A 85 -2.07 0.62 -29.29
CA ASN A 85 -2.74 1.64 -28.47
C ASN A 85 -2.38 1.62 -26.98
N ASP A 86 -1.55 0.69 -26.50
CA ASP A 86 -1.20 0.62 -25.07
C ASP A 86 0.00 1.54 -24.78
N LYS A 87 -0.28 2.76 -24.31
CA LYS A 87 0.75 3.70 -23.81
C LYS A 87 1.52 3.19 -22.57
N ASP A 88 1.01 2.16 -21.90
CA ASP A 88 1.58 1.59 -20.66
C ASP A 88 2.29 0.23 -20.87
N CYS A 89 2.25 -0.34 -22.07
CA CYS A 89 3.11 -1.47 -22.42
C CYS A 89 4.37 -0.95 -23.10
N LEU A 90 5.54 -1.34 -22.59
CA LEU A 90 6.84 -1.00 -23.16
C LEU A 90 6.81 -1.22 -24.68
N SER A 91 7.20 -0.20 -25.45
CA SER A 91 7.30 -0.36 -26.91
C SER A 91 8.24 -1.52 -27.25
N TYR A 92 8.11 -2.10 -28.45
CA TYR A 92 9.01 -3.16 -28.90
C TYR A 92 10.48 -2.81 -28.66
N GLU A 93 10.86 -1.57 -29.00
CA GLU A 93 12.22 -1.05 -28.84
C GLU A 93 12.62 -0.89 -27.37
N GLU A 94 11.72 -0.45 -26.49
CA GLU A 94 12.02 -0.36 -25.05
C GLU A 94 12.16 -1.73 -24.40
N THR A 95 11.38 -2.71 -24.85
CA THR A 95 11.49 -4.10 -24.39
C THR A 95 12.80 -4.71 -24.87
N LEU A 96 13.16 -4.49 -26.14
CA LEU A 96 14.44 -4.92 -26.70
C LEU A 96 15.62 -4.32 -25.92
N LYS A 97 15.62 -3.00 -25.72
CA LYS A 97 16.64 -2.28 -24.93
C LYS A 97 16.77 -2.83 -23.50
N LYS A 98 15.65 -3.19 -22.87
CA LYS A 98 15.67 -3.81 -21.53
C LYS A 98 16.28 -5.20 -21.55
N VAL A 99 15.97 -6.01 -22.56
CA VAL A 99 16.56 -7.34 -22.73
C VAL A 99 18.05 -7.24 -23.03
N GLU A 100 18.47 -6.33 -23.90
CA GLU A 100 19.87 -6.06 -24.23
C GLU A 100 20.66 -5.60 -23.01
N LYS A 101 20.16 -4.58 -22.29
CA LYS A 101 20.76 -4.10 -21.03
C LYS A 101 20.87 -5.22 -20.00
N PHE A 102 19.85 -6.05 -19.86
CA PHE A 102 19.85 -7.19 -18.97
C PHE A 102 20.92 -8.23 -19.35
N ILE A 103 21.11 -8.49 -20.65
CA ILE A 103 22.16 -9.39 -21.15
C ILE A 103 23.54 -8.82 -20.81
N GLU A 104 23.75 -7.52 -20.98
CA GLU A 104 24.99 -6.84 -20.60
C GLU A 104 25.26 -6.91 -19.09
N GLU A 105 24.25 -6.63 -18.26
CA GLU A 105 24.35 -6.72 -16.79
C GLU A 105 24.67 -8.15 -16.34
N SER A 106 24.06 -9.15 -16.98
CA SER A 106 24.35 -10.58 -16.72
C SER A 106 25.81 -10.93 -17.03
N LYS A 107 26.39 -10.41 -18.13
CA LYS A 107 27.82 -10.62 -18.44
C LYS A 107 28.72 -10.02 -17.36
N SER A 108 28.39 -8.84 -16.83
CA SER A 108 29.19 -8.13 -15.84
C SER A 108 29.23 -8.83 -14.46
N GLN A 109 28.19 -9.57 -14.10
CA GLN A 109 28.08 -10.27 -12.80
C GLN A 109 28.82 -11.63 -12.75
N GLY A 110 29.76 -11.88 -13.65
CA GLY A 110 30.60 -13.09 -13.61
C GLY A 110 29.95 -14.35 -14.19
N PHE A 111 28.86 -14.21 -14.95
CA PHE A 111 28.26 -15.31 -15.72
C PHE A 111 29.08 -15.72 -16.95
N ASN A 112 30.37 -15.32 -17.01
CA ASN A 112 31.31 -15.64 -18.09
C ASN A 112 31.69 -17.14 -18.20
N ARG A 113 31.30 -18.01 -17.25
CA ARG A 113 31.53 -19.47 -17.34
C ARG A 113 30.59 -20.21 -18.30
N PHE A 114 29.62 -19.52 -18.90
CA PHE A 114 28.64 -20.13 -19.82
C PHE A 114 28.95 -19.87 -21.30
N ALA A 115 30.09 -19.24 -21.60
CA ALA A 115 30.60 -19.04 -22.95
C ALA A 115 31.25 -20.31 -23.53
N ILE A 116 30.44 -21.34 -23.84
CA ILE A 116 30.76 -22.27 -24.92
C ILE A 116 29.52 -22.41 -25.81
N ALA A 117 29.33 -21.40 -26.66
CA ALA A 117 29.05 -21.51 -28.09
C ALA A 117 28.84 -20.09 -28.59
N GLY A 118 29.57 -19.71 -29.65
CA GLY A 118 29.44 -18.40 -30.27
C GLY A 118 27.99 -18.07 -30.67
N ASP A 119 27.73 -16.78 -30.84
CA ASP A 119 26.52 -16.21 -31.47
C ASP A 119 25.22 -16.34 -30.67
N TYR A 120 25.15 -15.67 -29.52
CA TYR A 120 23.85 -15.28 -28.98
C TYR A 120 23.29 -14.08 -29.76
N SER A 121 22.69 -14.34 -30.92
CA SER A 121 21.84 -13.36 -31.60
C SER A 121 20.45 -13.37 -30.93
N VAL A 122 20.07 -12.28 -30.27
CA VAL A 122 18.66 -11.99 -30.01
C VAL A 122 18.03 -11.75 -31.39
N SER A 123 17.44 -12.80 -31.97
CA SER A 123 16.81 -12.73 -33.27
C SER A 123 15.30 -12.73 -33.10
N LEU A 124 14.63 -11.84 -33.82
CA LEU A 124 13.19 -11.84 -33.95
C LEU A 124 12.81 -12.99 -34.91
N VAL A 125 12.09 -13.98 -34.39
CA VAL A 125 11.84 -15.25 -35.13
C VAL A 125 10.49 -15.24 -35.85
N GLY A 126 9.63 -14.23 -35.60
CA GLY A 126 8.38 -14.06 -36.33
C GLY A 126 7.58 -12.86 -35.88
N ILE A 127 6.86 -12.24 -36.83
CA ILE A 127 5.86 -11.20 -36.60
C ILE A 127 4.51 -11.74 -37.06
N GLU A 128 3.56 -11.90 -36.13
CA GLU A 128 2.14 -12.03 -36.49
C GLU A 128 1.47 -10.68 -36.31
N SER A 129 0.96 -10.12 -37.42
CA SER A 129 0.19 -8.88 -37.46
C SER A 129 -1.29 -9.19 -37.67
N ASN A 130 -2.13 -8.77 -36.73
CA ASN A 130 -3.53 -8.45 -36.98
C ASN A 130 -3.71 -6.95 -36.73
N GLU A 131 -4.74 -6.31 -37.30
CA GLU A 131 -5.03 -4.86 -37.31
C GLU A 131 -4.94 -4.10 -35.95
N LYS A 132 -4.66 -4.77 -34.83
CA LYS A 132 -4.52 -4.18 -33.48
C LYS A 132 -3.40 -4.79 -32.61
N ARG A 133 -2.65 -5.80 -33.09
CA ARG A 133 -1.67 -6.56 -32.30
C ARG A 133 -0.50 -7.04 -33.15
N ILE A 134 0.72 -6.72 -32.71
CA ILE A 134 1.97 -7.27 -33.23
C ILE A 134 2.47 -8.29 -32.19
N LYS A 135 2.54 -9.58 -32.56
CA LYS A 135 3.28 -10.56 -31.74
C LYS A 135 4.67 -10.75 -32.31
N SER A 136 5.68 -10.48 -31.49
CA SER A 136 7.09 -10.73 -31.83
C SER A 136 7.65 -11.83 -30.95
N THR A 137 8.52 -12.69 -31.45
CA THR A 137 9.15 -13.75 -30.64
C THR A 137 10.64 -13.54 -30.52
N LEU A 138 11.17 -13.45 -29.29
CA LEU A 138 12.61 -13.42 -29.02
C LEU A 138 13.13 -14.83 -28.76
N LYS A 139 14.25 -15.17 -29.40
CA LYS A 139 15.01 -16.38 -29.10
C LYS A 139 16.09 -16.05 -28.07
N LEU A 140 16.01 -16.67 -26.89
CA LEU A 140 17.04 -16.57 -25.85
C LEU A 140 17.63 -17.95 -25.55
N PRO A 141 18.92 -18.02 -25.18
CA PRO A 141 19.46 -19.26 -24.65
C PRO A 141 18.78 -19.59 -23.32
N GLN A 142 18.69 -20.88 -23.04
CA GLN A 142 17.78 -21.41 -22.02
C GLN A 142 18.06 -20.83 -20.62
N ARG A 143 19.33 -20.61 -20.26
CA ARG A 143 19.71 -20.07 -18.95
C ARG A 143 19.32 -18.61 -18.79
N GLU A 144 19.56 -17.80 -19.80
CA GLU A 144 19.25 -16.37 -19.86
C GLU A 144 17.73 -16.16 -19.84
N TYR A 145 16.98 -17.02 -20.53
CA TYR A 145 15.52 -17.06 -20.41
C TYR A 145 15.07 -17.29 -18.96
N ILE A 146 15.62 -18.31 -18.29
CA ILE A 146 15.26 -18.63 -16.90
C ILE A 146 15.60 -17.47 -15.98
N TYR A 147 16.80 -16.90 -16.09
CA TYR A 147 17.18 -15.76 -15.26
C TYR A 147 16.26 -14.57 -15.52
N TRP A 148 16.07 -14.18 -16.79
CA TRP A 148 15.23 -13.04 -17.16
C TRP A 148 13.80 -13.22 -16.64
N HIS A 149 13.21 -14.40 -16.88
CA HIS A 149 11.87 -14.73 -16.44
C HIS A 149 11.78 -14.68 -14.91
N CYS A 150 12.73 -15.29 -14.19
CA CYS A 150 12.73 -15.26 -12.73
C CYS A 150 12.93 -13.86 -12.17
N SER A 151 13.77 -13.03 -12.80
CA SER A 151 14.03 -11.65 -12.38
C SER A 151 12.79 -10.77 -12.58
N ASP A 152 12.17 -10.82 -13.77
CA ASP A 152 10.96 -10.07 -14.08
C ASP A 152 9.79 -10.50 -13.17
N PHE A 153 9.61 -11.81 -12.95
CA PHE A 153 8.60 -12.29 -12.01
C PHE A 153 8.89 -11.88 -10.56
N PHE A 154 10.15 -11.97 -10.11
CA PHE A 154 10.55 -11.52 -8.78
C PHE A 154 10.22 -10.04 -8.58
N ASP A 155 10.56 -9.18 -9.54
CA ASP A 155 10.29 -7.74 -9.49
C ASP A 155 8.77 -7.45 -9.49
N LYS A 156 8.00 -8.17 -10.32
CA LYS A 156 6.53 -8.06 -10.35
C LYS A 156 5.92 -8.48 -9.02
N LEU A 157 6.37 -9.58 -8.42
CA LEU A 157 5.90 -10.05 -7.12
C LEU A 157 6.26 -9.05 -6.02
N HIS A 158 7.50 -8.55 -6.01
CA HIS A 158 7.94 -7.53 -5.05
C HIS A 158 7.08 -6.26 -5.15
N LYS A 159 6.83 -5.75 -6.36
CA LYS A 159 5.94 -4.59 -6.58
C LYS A 159 4.51 -4.83 -6.07
N ARG A 160 3.95 -6.02 -6.31
CA ARG A 160 2.62 -6.41 -5.81
C ARG A 160 2.57 -6.45 -4.29
N ILE A 161 3.57 -7.05 -3.65
CA ILE A 161 3.70 -7.11 -2.20
C ILE A 161 3.78 -5.69 -1.61
N THR A 162 4.69 -4.86 -2.12
CA THR A 162 4.84 -3.47 -1.66
C THR A 162 3.57 -2.66 -1.84
N HIS A 163 2.84 -2.86 -2.93
CA HIS A 163 1.54 -2.21 -3.14
C HIS A 163 0.50 -2.67 -2.11
N LEU A 164 0.39 -3.97 -1.86
CA LEU A 164 -0.55 -4.53 -0.90
C LEU A 164 -0.33 -3.99 0.53
N VAL A 165 0.93 -3.92 0.97
CA VAL A 165 1.31 -3.36 2.27
C VAL A 165 0.89 -1.90 2.39
N LYS A 166 1.19 -1.09 1.35
CA LYS A 166 0.80 0.33 1.30
C LYS A 166 -0.71 0.51 1.36
N MET A 167 -1.47 -0.26 0.60
CA MET A 167 -2.93 -0.17 0.60
C MET A 167 -3.51 -0.60 1.95
N THR A 168 -2.91 -1.60 2.61
CA THR A 168 -3.34 -2.02 3.95
C THR A 168 -3.22 -0.88 4.97
N LEU A 169 -2.11 -0.12 4.94
CA LEU A 169 -1.95 1.06 5.80
C LEU A 169 -3.02 2.13 5.51
N VAL A 170 -3.30 2.38 4.23
CA VAL A 170 -4.34 3.33 3.81
C VAL A 170 -5.69 2.91 4.39
N TYR A 171 -6.08 1.64 4.25
CA TYR A 171 -7.33 1.13 4.80
C TYR A 171 -7.40 1.21 6.33
N GLN A 172 -6.31 0.92 7.05
CA GLN A 172 -6.27 1.05 8.51
C GLN A 172 -6.59 2.49 8.95
N PHE A 173 -6.01 3.49 8.30
CA PHE A 173 -6.32 4.90 8.62
C PHE A 173 -7.72 5.33 8.20
N SER A 174 -8.26 4.81 7.09
CA SER A 174 -9.65 5.06 6.71
C SER A 174 -10.63 4.55 7.79
N PHE A 175 -10.40 3.35 8.32
CA PHE A 175 -11.22 2.82 9.42
C PHE A 175 -11.01 3.58 10.73
N PHE A 176 -9.78 4.02 11.03
CA PHE A 176 -9.50 4.87 12.18
C PHE A 176 -10.28 6.19 12.13
N GLU A 177 -10.24 6.88 10.98
CA GLU A 177 -10.94 8.17 10.79
C GLU A 177 -12.46 8.01 10.86
N ALA A 178 -13.00 6.94 10.27
CA ALA A 178 -14.43 6.62 10.35
C ALA A 178 -14.85 6.29 11.80
N CYS A 179 -14.07 5.46 12.51
CA CYS A 179 -14.31 5.14 13.91
C CYS A 179 -14.30 6.40 14.78
N LEU A 180 -13.32 7.29 14.59
CA LEU A 180 -13.24 8.53 15.34
C LEU A 180 -14.47 9.43 15.11
N LYS A 181 -14.94 9.53 13.86
CA LYS A 181 -16.18 10.27 13.52
C LYS A 181 -17.39 9.70 14.26
N ASP A 182 -17.57 8.39 14.24
CA ASP A 182 -18.72 7.74 14.88
C ASP A 182 -18.67 7.82 16.41
N LEU A 183 -17.48 7.68 17.00
CA LEU A 183 -17.27 7.91 18.43
C LEU A 183 -17.68 9.33 18.83
N LEU A 184 -17.21 10.33 18.09
CA LEU A 184 -17.48 11.73 18.39
C LEU A 184 -18.95 12.08 18.16
N ARG A 185 -19.56 11.59 17.08
CA ARG A 185 -21.00 11.68 16.83
C ARG A 185 -21.79 11.18 18.03
N LYS A 186 -21.47 9.98 18.52
CA LYS A 186 -22.18 9.40 19.67
C LYS A 186 -22.00 10.20 20.96
N ILE A 187 -20.81 10.80 21.16
CA ILE A 187 -20.57 11.72 22.28
C ILE A 187 -21.40 13.00 22.16
N TYR A 188 -21.50 13.60 20.97
CA TYR A 188 -22.30 14.81 20.77
C TYR A 188 -23.81 14.54 20.87
N GLU A 189 -24.29 13.37 20.46
CA GLU A 189 -25.66 12.93 20.71
C GLU A 189 -25.95 12.78 22.20
N TYR A 190 -24.98 12.27 22.97
CA TYR A 190 -25.10 12.13 24.43
C TYR A 190 -25.01 13.45 25.19
N LYS A 191 -24.10 14.33 24.76
CA LYS A 191 -23.80 15.63 25.36
C LYS A 191 -23.89 16.75 24.30
N PRO A 192 -25.10 17.12 23.82
CA PRO A 192 -25.28 18.14 22.78
C PRO A 192 -24.75 19.52 23.17
N GLU A 193 -24.64 19.81 24.47
CA GLU A 193 -24.04 21.04 25.00
C GLU A 193 -22.59 21.25 24.54
N LEU A 194 -21.86 20.17 24.21
CA LEU A 194 -20.50 20.26 23.68
C LEU A 194 -20.45 20.90 22.28
N LEU A 195 -21.56 20.88 21.54
CA LEU A 195 -21.69 21.55 20.23
C LEU A 195 -21.73 23.07 20.33
N ARG A 196 -22.01 23.64 21.53
CA ARG A 196 -22.08 25.10 21.75
C ARG A 196 -20.74 25.81 21.53
N SER A 197 -19.63 25.10 21.69
CA SER A 197 -18.28 25.67 21.66
C SER A 197 -17.70 25.84 20.24
N ASN A 198 -18.54 25.74 19.19
CA ASN A 198 -18.06 25.72 17.82
C ASN A 198 -17.72 27.12 17.26
N SER A 199 -16.61 27.21 16.53
CA SER A 199 -16.12 28.43 15.89
C SER A 199 -16.86 28.80 14.59
N LYS A 200 -17.88 28.01 14.20
CA LYS A 200 -18.75 28.30 13.06
C LYS A 200 -20.15 28.62 13.60
N ASN A 201 -20.43 29.92 13.73
CA ASN A 201 -21.75 30.41 14.06
C ASN A 201 -22.75 29.89 13.01
N LEU A 202 -23.92 29.43 13.48
CA LEU A 202 -25.06 29.22 12.59
C LEU A 202 -25.49 30.58 12.03
N SER A 203 -25.79 30.64 10.73
CA SER A 203 -26.34 31.87 10.16
C SER A 203 -27.79 32.08 10.61
N ASN A 204 -28.25 33.33 10.67
CA ASN A 204 -29.66 33.63 10.96
C ASN A 204 -30.60 32.89 10.00
N LYS A 205 -30.20 32.75 8.73
CA LYS A 205 -30.93 31.98 7.73
C LYS A 205 -31.09 30.52 8.14
N GLU A 206 -30.02 29.87 8.61
CA GLU A 206 -30.07 28.46 9.04
C GLU A 206 -30.94 28.22 10.27
N ILE A 207 -31.04 29.23 11.14
CA ILE A 207 -31.91 29.18 12.32
C ILE A 207 -33.37 29.32 11.90
N ILE A 208 -33.67 30.28 11.00
CA ILE A 208 -35.02 30.52 10.47
C ILE A 208 -35.51 29.34 9.61
N ASP A 209 -34.63 28.76 8.79
CA ASP A 209 -34.95 27.66 7.88
C ASP A 209 -35.11 26.31 8.60
N SER A 210 -34.59 26.16 9.82
CA SER A 210 -34.72 24.94 10.61
C SER A 210 -36.10 24.88 11.28
N LYS A 211 -36.87 23.82 11.02
CA LYS A 211 -38.24 23.68 11.52
C LYS A 211 -38.30 23.29 13.00
N THR A 212 -37.27 22.60 13.47
CA THR A 212 -37.18 22.13 14.85
C THR A 212 -35.77 22.34 15.41
N ARG A 213 -35.68 22.32 16.74
CA ARG A 213 -34.40 22.35 17.45
C ARG A 213 -33.55 21.14 17.11
N GLU A 214 -34.17 19.99 16.92
CA GLU A 214 -33.53 18.72 16.59
C GLU A 214 -32.86 18.80 15.22
N GLU A 215 -33.54 19.39 14.23
CA GLU A 215 -32.98 19.62 12.90
C GLU A 215 -31.72 20.49 12.96
N LEU A 216 -31.76 21.55 13.79
CA LEU A 216 -30.62 22.43 14.00
C LEU A 216 -29.44 21.71 14.66
N LEU A 217 -29.71 20.87 15.67
CA LEU A 217 -28.70 20.06 16.34
C LEU A 217 -28.05 19.05 15.40
N ILE A 218 -28.82 18.40 14.53
CA ILE A 218 -28.29 17.50 13.51
C ILE A 218 -27.36 18.26 12.57
N LYS A 219 -27.77 19.43 12.06
CA LYS A 219 -26.91 20.27 11.19
C LYS A 219 -25.60 20.68 11.90
N MET A 220 -25.66 21.05 13.17
CA MET A 220 -24.47 21.37 13.97
C MET A 220 -23.56 20.16 14.16
N LEU A 221 -24.16 18.99 14.43
CA LEU A 221 -23.45 17.74 14.62
C LEU A 221 -22.74 17.29 13.34
N GLU A 222 -23.41 17.32 12.18
CA GLU A 222 -22.78 16.98 10.90
C GLU A 222 -21.57 17.87 10.61
N ARG A 223 -21.71 19.19 10.80
CA ARG A 223 -20.58 20.14 10.63
C ARG A 223 -19.41 19.83 11.54
N GLU A 224 -19.71 19.44 12.78
CA GLU A 224 -18.69 19.09 13.75
C GLU A 224 -17.97 17.81 13.33
N VAL A 225 -18.72 16.75 13.02
CA VAL A 225 -18.22 15.43 12.62
C VAL A 225 -17.40 15.51 11.31
N ASP A 226 -17.88 16.27 10.32
CA ASP A 226 -17.18 16.45 9.04
C ASP A 226 -15.81 17.08 9.19
N TRP A 227 -15.67 18.05 10.11
CA TRP A 227 -14.37 18.70 10.34
C TRP A 227 -13.28 17.68 10.67
N TRP A 228 -13.60 16.66 11.47
CA TRP A 228 -12.66 15.63 11.91
C TRP A 228 -12.11 14.78 10.77
N GLY A 229 -12.86 14.62 9.68
CA GLY A 229 -12.46 13.78 8.54
C GLY A 229 -11.43 14.39 7.61
N TYR A 230 -11.24 15.71 7.63
CA TYR A 230 -10.38 16.43 6.68
C TYR A 230 -9.17 17.10 7.35
N GLN A 231 -8.91 16.78 8.62
CA GLN A 231 -7.85 17.39 9.38
C GLN A 231 -6.60 16.51 9.45
N SER A 232 -5.44 17.15 9.48
CA SER A 232 -4.20 16.49 9.89
C SER A 232 -4.31 15.95 11.33
N ILE A 233 -3.64 14.85 11.62
CA ILE A 233 -3.59 14.23 12.95
C ILE A 233 -3.19 15.22 14.07
N ASP A 234 -2.28 16.16 13.78
CA ASP A 234 -1.87 17.22 14.73
C ASP A 234 -3.05 18.14 15.12
N LYS A 235 -3.90 18.49 14.15
CA LYS A 235 -5.09 19.32 14.40
C LYS A 235 -6.14 18.53 15.17
N ILE A 236 -6.30 17.25 14.85
CA ILE A 236 -7.19 16.34 15.58
C ILE A 236 -6.78 16.28 17.06
N ALA A 237 -5.49 16.04 17.36
CA ALA A 237 -5.00 15.99 18.74
C ALA A 237 -5.19 17.31 19.49
N LYS A 238 -4.86 18.45 18.87
CA LYS A 238 -5.10 19.78 19.45
C LYS A 238 -6.57 20.00 19.79
N ARG A 239 -7.48 19.62 18.89
CA ARG A 239 -8.92 19.77 19.14
C ARG A 239 -9.40 18.83 20.25
N ILE A 240 -8.96 17.56 20.24
CA ILE A 240 -9.26 16.59 21.29
C ILE A 240 -8.82 17.11 22.67
N LYS A 241 -7.61 17.68 22.76
CA LYS A 241 -7.11 18.33 23.97
C LYS A 241 -7.98 19.51 24.40
N SER A 242 -8.29 20.43 23.48
CA SER A 242 -9.08 21.62 23.80
C SER A 242 -10.52 21.32 24.24
N ARG A 243 -11.14 20.27 23.69
CA ARG A 243 -12.57 19.96 23.90
C ARG A 243 -12.82 18.93 24.99
N PHE A 244 -11.93 17.95 25.12
CA PHE A 244 -12.11 16.82 26.03
C PHE A 244 -11.02 16.74 27.10
N ASN A 245 -10.05 17.67 27.09
CA ASN A 245 -8.89 17.67 27.99
C ASN A 245 -8.07 16.37 27.91
N ILE A 246 -8.01 15.77 26.72
CA ILE A 246 -7.24 14.56 26.43
C ILE A 246 -5.99 14.98 25.65
N ASN A 247 -4.80 14.88 26.25
CA ASN A 247 -3.57 15.33 25.60
C ASN A 247 -2.83 14.17 24.94
N LEU A 248 -3.20 13.81 23.70
CA LEU A 248 -2.57 12.71 22.97
C LEU A 248 -1.04 12.90 22.82
N GLU A 249 -0.59 14.11 22.53
CA GLU A 249 0.82 14.42 22.28
C GLU A 249 1.73 14.10 23.48
N ARG A 250 1.21 14.24 24.71
CA ARG A 250 1.98 14.03 25.95
C ARG A 250 1.67 12.72 26.64
N ASP A 251 0.40 12.33 26.65
CA ASP A 251 -0.13 11.31 27.55
C ASP A 251 -0.42 9.98 26.85
N PHE A 252 -0.35 9.93 25.51
CA PHE A 252 -0.45 8.68 24.74
C PHE A 252 0.96 8.23 24.30
N ALA A 253 1.45 7.13 24.87
CA ALA A 253 2.83 6.68 24.71
C ALA A 253 3.28 6.49 23.25
N ASN A 254 2.38 6.01 22.38
CA ASN A 254 2.66 5.70 20.98
C ASN A 254 2.25 6.84 20.02
N TRP A 255 2.19 8.07 20.51
CA TRP A 255 1.75 9.22 19.73
C TRP A 255 2.63 9.49 18.50
N GLU A 256 3.95 9.52 18.65
CA GLU A 256 4.85 9.81 17.54
C GLU A 256 4.79 8.75 16.44
N ASP A 257 4.71 7.47 16.81
CA ASP A 257 4.52 6.37 15.86
C ASP A 257 3.17 6.48 15.10
N LEU A 258 2.08 6.81 15.81
CA LEU A 258 0.77 7.02 15.18
C LEU A 258 0.80 8.20 14.20
N ARG A 259 1.44 9.30 14.65
CA ARG A 259 1.60 10.53 13.89
C ARG A 259 2.42 10.28 12.62
N GLU A 260 3.55 9.57 12.75
CA GLU A 260 4.39 9.17 11.62
C GLU A 260 3.60 8.36 10.61
N ALA A 261 2.93 7.30 11.05
CA ALA A 261 2.15 6.40 10.20
C ALA A 261 1.03 7.14 9.45
N TYR A 262 0.38 8.11 10.12
CA TYR A 262 -0.65 8.95 9.50
C TYR A 262 -0.07 9.77 8.34
N TYR A 263 1.11 10.35 8.52
CA TYR A 263 1.77 11.14 7.48
C TYR A 263 2.37 10.27 6.37
N ILE A 264 2.92 9.09 6.68
CA ILE A 264 3.32 8.10 5.67
C ILE A 264 2.13 7.71 4.79
N ARG A 265 0.95 7.48 5.39
CA ARG A 265 -0.30 7.24 4.63
C ARG A 265 -0.58 8.38 3.66
N ASN A 266 -0.41 9.63 4.08
CA ASN A 266 -0.62 10.78 3.20
C ASN A 266 0.37 10.81 2.03
N VAL A 267 1.64 10.45 2.25
CA VAL A 267 2.62 10.34 1.15
C VAL A 267 2.22 9.23 0.16
N ILE A 268 1.72 8.10 0.64
CA ILE A 268 1.23 7.01 -0.20
C ILE A 268 0.06 7.48 -1.08
N VAL A 269 -0.93 8.13 -0.47
CA VAL A 269 -2.17 8.54 -1.17
C VAL A 269 -1.93 9.71 -2.13
N HIS A 270 -1.19 10.73 -1.72
CA HIS A 270 -1.10 11.98 -2.46
C HIS A 270 0.13 12.07 -3.38
N ASN A 271 1.21 11.32 -3.08
CA ASN A 271 2.45 11.38 -3.84
C ASN A 271 2.90 10.01 -4.38
N SER A 272 2.00 9.02 -4.51
CA SER A 272 2.35 7.66 -4.95
C SER A 272 3.44 6.99 -4.10
N GLY A 273 3.58 7.42 -2.83
CA GLY A 273 4.63 6.97 -1.94
C GLY A 273 6.01 7.57 -2.22
N ILE A 274 6.10 8.69 -2.94
CA ILE A 274 7.34 9.42 -3.21
C ILE A 274 7.49 10.57 -2.20
N VAL A 275 8.63 10.61 -1.52
CA VAL A 275 8.96 11.63 -0.52
C VAL A 275 9.09 13.00 -1.18
N ASN A 276 8.46 14.00 -0.59
CA ASN A 276 8.59 15.42 -0.97
C ASN A 276 8.92 16.29 0.25
N GLU A 277 9.18 17.58 0.01
CA GLU A 277 9.51 18.56 1.04
C GLU A 277 8.47 18.61 2.17
N ILE A 278 7.17 18.58 1.83
CA ILE A 278 6.07 18.59 2.81
C ILE A 278 6.18 17.39 3.76
N SER A 279 6.42 16.20 3.20
CA SER A 279 6.57 14.98 3.99
C SER A 279 7.84 14.99 4.84
N CYS A 280 8.98 15.50 4.34
CA CYS A 280 10.20 15.64 5.13
C CYS A 280 9.97 16.54 6.34
N ASN A 281 9.33 17.70 6.13
CA ASN A 281 9.02 18.63 7.21
C ASN A 281 8.03 18.04 8.24
N LYS A 282 7.08 17.21 7.82
CA LYS A 282 6.10 16.60 8.72
C LYS A 282 6.65 15.41 9.49
N LEU A 283 7.48 14.59 8.85
CA LEU A 283 8.06 13.36 9.39
C LEU A 283 9.42 13.59 10.06
N GLY A 284 10.01 14.78 9.92
CA GLY A 284 11.38 15.06 10.40
C GLY A 284 12.44 14.31 9.60
N TYR A 285 12.17 13.98 8.33
CA TYR A 285 13.14 13.32 7.47
C TYR A 285 14.14 14.34 6.90
N ASP A 286 15.35 13.85 6.63
CA ASP A 286 16.37 14.61 5.91
C ASP A 286 15.88 14.98 4.49
N GLN A 287 16.22 16.18 4.03
CA GLN A 287 15.82 16.68 2.71
C GLN A 287 16.48 15.91 1.56
N SER A 288 17.61 15.23 1.81
CA SER A 288 18.26 14.32 0.85
C SER A 288 17.36 13.16 0.41
N ARG A 289 16.31 12.84 1.18
CA ARG A 289 15.35 11.77 0.87
C ARG A 289 14.29 12.18 -0.15
N ILE A 290 14.23 13.44 -0.58
CA ILE A 290 13.27 13.87 -1.60
C ILE A 290 13.45 13.04 -2.87
N GLY A 291 12.33 12.53 -3.41
CA GLY A 291 12.32 11.66 -4.58
C GLY A 291 12.47 10.17 -4.24
N GLU A 292 12.83 9.81 -3.01
CA GLU A 292 12.85 8.41 -2.57
C GLU A 292 11.43 7.83 -2.55
N LYS A 293 11.33 6.56 -2.96
CA LYS A 293 10.09 5.81 -2.84
C LYS A 293 10.06 5.12 -1.48
N LEU A 294 9.01 5.37 -0.70
CA LEU A 294 8.81 4.70 0.57
C LEU A 294 8.65 3.19 0.38
N GLU A 295 9.41 2.43 1.14
CA GLU A 295 9.25 0.99 1.31
C GLU A 295 8.74 0.71 2.72
N LEU A 296 7.73 -0.15 2.82
CA LEU A 296 7.12 -0.53 4.08
C LEU A 296 7.23 -2.04 4.26
N GLN A 297 7.54 -2.44 5.48
CA GLN A 297 7.59 -3.84 5.88
C GLN A 297 6.26 -4.25 6.52
N THR A 298 5.96 -5.54 6.53
CA THR A 298 4.70 -6.07 7.08
C THR A 298 4.57 -5.91 8.58
N GLU A 299 5.68 -6.00 9.30
CA GLU A 299 5.76 -5.83 10.75
C GLU A 299 5.34 -4.40 11.14
N TYR A 300 5.58 -3.43 10.27
CA TYR A 300 5.11 -2.07 10.44
C TYR A 300 3.58 -2.02 10.49
N ILE A 301 2.90 -2.74 9.60
CA ILE A 301 1.43 -2.75 9.53
C ILE A 301 0.79 -3.38 10.78
N GLU A 302 1.40 -4.44 11.33
CA GLU A 302 0.96 -5.08 12.58
C GLU A 302 1.17 -4.15 13.79
N LYS A 303 2.33 -3.47 13.83
CA LYS A 303 2.62 -2.44 14.83
C LYS A 303 1.57 -1.33 14.79
N ILE A 304 1.30 -0.76 13.61
CA ILE A 304 0.36 0.35 13.46
C ILE A 304 -1.08 -0.05 13.81
N TYR A 305 -1.53 -1.26 13.46
CA TYR A 305 -2.83 -1.78 13.92
C TYR A 305 -2.97 -1.72 15.45
N THR A 306 -1.94 -2.19 16.14
CA THR A 306 -1.92 -2.24 17.62
C THR A 306 -1.99 -0.84 18.20
N ILE A 307 -1.20 0.09 17.66
CA ILE A 307 -1.17 1.50 18.08
C ILE A 307 -2.52 2.18 17.85
N ILE A 308 -3.15 1.96 16.70
CA ILE A 308 -4.48 2.51 16.40
C ILE A 308 -5.52 1.98 17.41
N ARG A 309 -5.50 0.68 17.70
CA ARG A 309 -6.39 0.07 18.71
C ARG A 309 -6.20 0.71 20.08
N GLU A 310 -4.96 0.85 20.54
CA GLU A 310 -4.64 1.48 21.82
C GLU A 310 -5.08 2.94 21.85
N ASN A 311 -4.87 3.68 20.77
CA ASN A 311 -5.27 5.07 20.65
C ASN A 311 -6.80 5.24 20.76
N LEU A 312 -7.58 4.43 20.03
CA LEU A 312 -9.04 4.46 20.09
C LEU A 312 -9.56 4.14 21.50
N ILE A 313 -8.97 3.15 22.18
CA ILE A 313 -9.30 2.82 23.57
C ILE A 313 -8.96 3.98 24.50
N TYR A 314 -7.79 4.60 24.32
CA TYR A 314 -7.36 5.75 25.11
C TYR A 314 -8.32 6.93 24.96
N ILE A 315 -8.66 7.29 23.72
CA ILE A 315 -9.63 8.36 23.40
C ILE A 315 -10.98 8.04 24.04
N LYS A 316 -11.53 6.84 23.85
CA LYS A 316 -12.81 6.42 24.46
C LYS A 316 -12.81 6.61 25.97
N ASN A 317 -11.76 6.14 26.64
CA ASN A 317 -11.67 6.25 28.09
C ASN A 317 -11.61 7.71 28.55
N GLY A 318 -10.94 8.58 27.80
CA GLY A 318 -10.95 10.02 28.05
C GLY A 318 -12.33 10.66 27.83
N LEU A 319 -13.05 10.27 26.77
CA LEU A 319 -14.39 10.78 26.45
C LEU A 319 -15.46 10.39 27.50
N LEU A 320 -15.24 9.28 28.21
CA LEU A 320 -16.12 8.80 29.28
C LEU A 320 -15.85 9.44 30.64
N ARG A 321 -14.79 10.23 30.81
CA ARG A 321 -14.54 10.96 32.07
C ARG A 321 -15.58 12.08 32.22
#